data_AF-A0AAJ1AW94-F1
#
_entry.id   AF-A0AAJ1AW94-F1
#
_cell.length_a   1.000
_cell.length_b   1.000
_cell.length_c   1.000
_cell.angle_alpha   90.00
_cell.angle_beta   90.00
_cell.angle_gamma   90.00
#
_symmetry.space_group_name_H-M   'P 1'
#
loop_
_entity.id
_entity.type
_entity.pdbx_description
1 polymer ?
#
loop_
_entity_poly.entity_id
_entity_poly.type
_entity_poly.pdbx_seq_one_letter_code
_entity_poly.pdbx_strand_id
1 'polypeptide(L)'
;MDAKNQQDRAKMVEEAVGRMCRLGMMPQVITKFRKQGTVLKSETAGILYDLNDEEKKAVADWEEESGGIVYAAILSNMVFGRCLALLYVSAEEEEWELDREDLDGRISLAYVANLDAPDCSEMGSIGIAPANGGLVRTE
;
A
#
# COMPACT_ATOMS: atom_id res chain seq x y z
N MET A 1 -7.14 22.58 5.20
CA MET A 1 -7.37 21.22 5.70
C MET A 1 -7.79 21.35 7.15
N ASP A 2 -8.98 20.87 7.48
CA ASP A 2 -9.58 21.05 8.81
C ASP A 2 -8.97 20.08 9.84
N ALA A 3 -9.03 20.44 11.13
CA ALA A 3 -8.44 19.65 12.22
C ALA A 3 -8.94 18.19 12.27
N LYS A 4 -10.18 17.96 11.80
CA LYS A 4 -10.78 16.63 11.66
C LYS A 4 -10.03 15.76 10.63
N ASN A 5 -9.78 16.27 9.42
CA ASN A 5 -9.01 15.56 8.40
C ASN A 5 -7.58 15.20 8.88
N GLN A 6 -6.97 16.07 9.70
CA GLN A 6 -5.64 15.80 10.24
C GLN A 6 -5.67 14.70 11.32
N GLN A 7 -6.72 14.64 12.13
CA GLN A 7 -6.93 13.58 13.11
C GLN A 7 -7.22 12.24 12.43
N ASP A 8 -8.06 12.23 11.39
CA ASP A 8 -8.42 11.04 10.63
C ASP A 8 -7.19 10.47 9.89
N ARG A 9 -6.38 11.33 9.28
CA ARG A 9 -5.11 10.90 8.68
C ARG A 9 -4.14 10.33 9.70
N ALA A 10 -4.05 10.90 10.90
CA ALA A 10 -3.16 10.38 11.94
C ALA A 10 -3.57 8.97 12.38
N LYS A 11 -4.87 8.69 12.50
CA LYS A 11 -5.37 7.33 12.77
C LYS A 11 -4.99 6.35 11.66
N MET A 12 -5.20 6.74 10.39
CA MET A 12 -4.83 5.90 9.26
C MET A 12 -3.34 5.58 9.23
N VAL A 13 -2.47 6.54 9.56
CA VAL A 13 -1.02 6.32 9.65
C VAL A 13 -0.68 5.28 10.72
N GLU A 14 -1.35 5.34 11.87
CA GLU A 14 -1.13 4.39 12.95
C GLU A 14 -1.65 2.98 12.62
N GLU A 15 -2.81 2.88 11.97
CA GLU A 15 -3.33 1.62 11.41
C GLU A 15 -2.36 1.04 10.37
N ALA A 16 -1.91 1.85 9.41
CA ALA A 16 -0.91 1.47 8.42
C ALA A 16 0.38 0.95 9.06
N VAL A 17 0.89 1.62 10.08
CA VAL A 17 2.06 1.15 10.86
C VAL A 17 1.78 -0.21 11.51
N GLY A 18 0.58 -0.42 12.05
CA GLY A 18 0.13 -1.72 12.56
C GLY A 18 0.17 -2.82 11.49
N ARG A 19 -0.37 -2.54 10.30
CA ARG A 19 -0.34 -3.46 9.14
C ARG A 19 1.09 -3.77 8.71
N MET A 20 1.95 -2.76 8.58
CA MET A 20 3.36 -2.94 8.23
C MET A 20 4.12 -3.81 9.26
N CYS A 21 3.86 -3.61 10.55
CA CYS A 21 4.42 -4.45 11.63
C CYS A 21 3.94 -5.90 11.52
N ARG A 22 2.64 -6.12 11.31
CA ARG A 22 2.03 -7.46 11.15
C ARG A 22 2.57 -8.20 9.93
N LEU A 23 2.84 -7.45 8.87
CA LEU A 23 3.47 -7.95 7.65
C LEU A 23 4.98 -8.16 7.79
N GLY A 24 5.60 -7.85 8.93
CA GLY A 24 7.03 -8.08 9.15
C GLY A 24 7.93 -7.20 8.27
N MET A 25 7.43 -6.03 7.84
CA MET A 25 8.22 -5.09 7.05
C MET A 25 9.40 -4.54 7.86
N MET A 26 10.45 -4.18 7.16
CA MET A 26 11.70 -3.74 7.75
C MET A 26 11.52 -2.46 8.62
N PRO A 27 11.99 -2.44 9.89
CA PRO A 27 11.66 -1.36 10.85
C PRO A 27 12.01 0.06 10.40
N GLN A 28 13.10 0.24 9.63
CA GLN A 28 13.45 1.55 9.08
C GLN A 28 12.44 2.04 8.04
N VAL A 29 11.78 1.16 7.30
CA VAL A 29 10.73 1.51 6.35
C VAL A 29 9.49 1.99 7.10
N ILE A 30 9.09 1.24 8.12
CA ILE A 30 7.97 1.62 9.01
C ILE A 30 8.23 2.99 9.65
N THR A 31 9.46 3.22 10.11
CA THR A 31 9.86 4.50 10.71
C THR A 31 9.84 5.65 9.69
N LYS A 32 10.31 5.42 8.46
CA LYS A 32 10.29 6.41 7.37
C LYS A 32 8.85 6.76 7.00
N PHE A 33 7.98 5.76 6.85
CA PHE A 33 6.57 5.94 6.58
C PHE A 33 5.88 6.74 7.70
N ARG A 34 6.00 6.31 8.97
CA ARG A 34 5.34 6.97 10.10
C ARG A 34 5.73 8.45 10.26
N LYS A 35 7.01 8.78 10.02
CA LYS A 35 7.53 10.15 10.22
C LYS A 35 7.35 11.07 9.02
N GLN A 36 7.43 10.52 7.81
CA GLN A 36 7.55 11.31 6.57
C GLN A 36 6.48 10.98 5.53
N GLY A 37 5.64 9.98 5.77
CA GLY A 37 4.69 9.46 4.79
C GLY A 37 5.36 8.80 3.59
N THR A 38 6.64 8.41 3.68
CA THR A 38 7.33 7.82 2.53
C THR A 38 6.89 6.38 2.28
N VAL A 39 6.24 6.17 1.14
CA VAL A 39 5.93 4.85 0.59
C VAL A 39 7.12 4.32 -0.21
N LEU A 40 7.44 3.04 -0.03
CA LEU A 40 8.40 2.32 -0.88
C LEU A 40 7.65 1.24 -1.66
N LYS A 41 8.16 0.88 -2.83
CA LYS A 41 7.72 -0.30 -3.55
C LYS A 41 8.63 -1.48 -3.24
N SER A 42 8.04 -2.66 -3.28
CA SER A 42 8.76 -3.93 -3.36
C SER A 42 8.80 -4.42 -4.80
N GLU A 43 9.96 -4.87 -5.26
CA GLU A 43 10.18 -5.50 -6.57
C GLU A 43 11.23 -6.63 -6.41
N THR A 44 11.37 -7.52 -7.39
CA THR A 44 12.46 -8.52 -7.45
C THR A 44 12.59 -9.33 -6.15
N ALA A 45 11.58 -10.13 -5.84
CA ALA A 45 11.53 -10.94 -4.61
C ALA A 45 11.50 -10.12 -3.30
N GLY A 46 10.87 -8.94 -3.30
CA GLY A 46 10.62 -8.15 -2.08
C GLY A 46 11.68 -7.11 -1.74
N ILE A 47 12.62 -6.84 -2.66
CA ILE A 47 13.62 -5.79 -2.51
C ILE A 47 12.93 -4.43 -2.59
N LEU A 48 13.31 -3.53 -1.68
CA LEU A 48 12.68 -2.23 -1.52
C LEU A 48 13.36 -1.15 -2.36
N TYR A 49 12.55 -0.35 -3.05
CA TYR A 49 12.98 0.79 -3.85
C TYR A 49 12.11 2.02 -3.55
N ASP A 50 12.69 3.21 -3.71
CA ASP A 50 11.89 4.43 -3.76
C ASP A 50 11.01 4.41 -5.02
N LEU A 51 9.82 5.02 -4.91
CA LEU A 51 8.93 5.21 -6.05
C LEU A 51 9.56 6.19 -7.05
N ASN A 52 9.38 5.92 -8.34
CA ASN A 52 9.67 6.89 -9.40
C ASN A 52 8.52 7.92 -9.50
N ASP A 53 8.63 8.90 -10.40
CA ASP A 53 7.65 9.99 -10.47
C ASP A 53 6.28 9.55 -11.01
N GLU A 54 6.23 8.56 -11.91
CA GLU A 54 4.99 7.93 -12.39
C GLU A 54 4.25 7.20 -11.25
N GLU A 55 4.98 6.43 -10.46
CA GLU A 55 4.46 5.65 -9.33
C GLU A 55 4.01 6.56 -8.17
N LYS A 56 4.76 7.64 -7.88
CA LYS A 56 4.32 8.67 -6.92
C LYS A 56 3.04 9.33 -7.36
N LYS A 57 2.88 9.59 -8.67
CA LYS A 57 1.65 10.15 -9.21
C LYS A 57 0.48 9.19 -9.01
N ALA A 58 0.65 7.90 -9.29
CA ALA A 58 -0.39 6.90 -9.05
C ALA A 58 -0.83 6.84 -7.57
N VAL A 59 0.12 6.93 -6.64
CA VAL A 59 -0.20 7.02 -5.20
C VAL A 59 -0.97 8.29 -4.87
N ALA A 60 -0.50 9.45 -5.34
CA ALA A 60 -1.13 10.74 -5.05
C ALA A 60 -2.55 10.83 -5.61
N ASP A 61 -2.75 10.41 -6.86
CA ASP A 61 -4.06 10.43 -7.52
C ASP A 61 -5.05 9.53 -6.77
N TRP A 62 -4.63 8.34 -6.35
CA TRP A 62 -5.48 7.42 -5.59
C TRP A 62 -5.79 7.94 -4.18
N GLU A 63 -4.81 8.50 -3.45
CA GLU A 63 -5.04 9.09 -2.13
C GLU A 63 -6.00 10.30 -2.21
N GLU A 64 -5.90 11.12 -3.26
CA GLU A 64 -6.80 12.27 -3.49
C GLU A 64 -8.24 11.82 -3.78
N GLU A 65 -8.41 10.79 -4.62
CA GLU A 65 -9.74 10.28 -5.00
C GLU A 65 -10.43 9.51 -3.86
N SER A 66 -9.69 8.65 -3.17
CA SER A 66 -10.25 7.74 -2.16
C SER A 66 -10.34 8.35 -0.75
N GLY A 67 -9.52 9.37 -0.46
CA GLY A 67 -9.33 9.88 0.90
C GLY A 67 -8.54 8.94 1.83
N GLY A 68 -8.09 7.78 1.34
CA GLY A 68 -7.26 6.84 2.08
C GLY A 68 -5.76 7.20 2.05
N ILE A 69 -4.93 6.33 2.62
CA ILE A 69 -3.46 6.44 2.51
C ILE A 69 -2.83 5.14 2.05
N VAL A 70 -1.80 5.24 1.22
CA VAL A 70 -0.99 4.09 0.77
C VAL A 70 0.18 3.92 1.72
N TYR A 71 0.46 2.70 2.18
CA TYR A 71 1.56 2.40 3.11
C TYR A 71 2.68 1.54 2.50
N ALA A 72 2.38 0.81 1.43
CA ALA A 72 3.36 0.03 0.68
C ALA A 72 2.90 -0.14 -0.77
N ALA A 73 3.84 -0.35 -1.68
CA ALA A 73 3.53 -0.76 -3.04
C ALA A 73 4.25 -2.06 -3.42
N ILE A 74 3.70 -2.80 -4.38
CA ILE A 74 4.35 -3.98 -4.97
C ILE A 74 4.27 -3.84 -6.49
N LEU A 75 5.42 -3.77 -7.15
CA LEU A 75 5.48 -3.72 -8.61
C LEU A 75 5.60 -5.14 -9.18
N SER A 76 4.67 -5.49 -10.06
CA SER A 76 4.66 -6.77 -10.78
C SER A 76 4.66 -6.52 -12.28
N ASN A 77 5.60 -7.14 -12.99
CA ASN A 77 5.65 -7.14 -14.45
C ASN A 77 4.81 -8.30 -14.98
N MET A 78 3.56 -8.01 -15.34
CA MET A 78 2.63 -9.01 -15.88
C MET A 78 2.68 -9.02 -17.41
N VAL A 79 2.16 -10.08 -18.03
CA VAL A 79 2.10 -10.19 -19.51
C VAL A 79 1.27 -9.07 -20.17
N PHE A 80 0.41 -8.42 -19.40
CA PHE A 80 -0.50 -7.36 -19.84
C PHE A 80 -0.10 -5.96 -19.32
N GLY A 81 1.08 -5.80 -18.71
CA GLY A 81 1.61 -4.51 -18.29
C GLY A 81 2.28 -4.51 -16.91
N ARG A 82 2.86 -3.36 -16.56
CA ARG A 82 3.40 -3.04 -15.24
C ARG A 82 2.27 -2.73 -14.28
N CYS A 83 2.04 -3.63 -13.32
CA CYS A 83 1.00 -3.48 -12.31
C CYS A 83 1.60 -3.08 -10.96
N LEU A 84 1.24 -1.89 -10.48
CA LEU A 84 1.63 -1.38 -9.17
C LEU A 84 0.46 -1.59 -8.19
N ALA A 85 0.56 -2.62 -7.35
CA ALA A 85 -0.39 -2.83 -6.27
C ALA A 85 -0.10 -1.85 -5.13
N LEU A 86 -1.04 -0.96 -4.86
CA LEU A 86 -1.02 0.00 -3.76
C LEU A 86 -1.76 -0.61 -2.57
N LEU A 87 -1.03 -0.95 -1.51
CA LEU A 87 -1.61 -1.41 -0.25
C LEU A 87 -1.98 -0.19 0.59
N TYR A 88 -3.24 -0.11 1.01
CA TYR A 88 -3.78 1.11 1.59
C TYR A 88 -4.52 0.88 2.92
N VAL A 89 -4.82 1.98 3.59
CA VAL A 89 -5.82 2.10 4.65
C VAL A 89 -6.92 3.01 4.12
N SER A 90 -8.17 2.53 4.11
CA SER A 90 -9.34 3.29 3.65
C SER A 90 -9.71 4.38 4.68
N ALA A 91 -10.45 5.38 4.22
CA ALA A 91 -11.08 6.36 5.11
C ALA A 91 -12.21 5.76 5.99
N GLU A 92 -12.72 4.59 5.62
CA GLU A 92 -13.81 3.89 6.30
C GLU A 92 -13.27 3.01 7.45
N GLU A 93 -13.19 3.59 8.66
CA GLU A 93 -12.62 2.94 9.86
C GLU A 93 -13.34 1.63 10.25
N GLU A 94 -14.62 1.49 9.90
CA GLU A 94 -15.43 0.29 10.11
C GLU A 94 -14.91 -0.97 9.40
N GLU A 95 -14.21 -0.82 8.29
CA GLU A 95 -13.67 -1.95 7.52
C GLU A 95 -12.32 -2.45 8.10
N TRP A 96 -11.66 -1.67 8.95
CA TRP A 96 -10.28 -1.96 9.37
C TRP A 96 -10.15 -3.25 10.18
N GLU A 97 -11.21 -3.66 10.88
CA GLU A 97 -11.19 -4.93 11.60
C GLU A 97 -11.12 -6.12 10.65
N LEU A 98 -11.96 -6.13 9.62
CA LEU A 98 -11.96 -7.16 8.57
C LEU A 98 -10.64 -7.15 7.80
N ASP A 99 -10.13 -5.98 7.42
CA ASP A 99 -8.83 -5.85 6.75
C ASP A 99 -7.68 -6.50 7.56
N ARG A 100 -7.70 -6.34 8.89
CA ARG A 100 -6.67 -6.95 9.76
C ARG A 100 -6.80 -8.46 9.83
N GLU A 101 -8.01 -8.99 9.80
CA GLU A 101 -8.27 -10.44 9.75
C GLU A 101 -7.79 -11.04 8.42
N ASP A 102 -8.05 -10.38 7.30
CA ASP A 102 -7.55 -10.82 5.99
C ASP A 102 -6.02 -10.80 5.91
N LEU A 103 -5.38 -9.80 6.54
CA LEU A 103 -3.92 -9.71 6.62
C LEU A 103 -3.29 -10.89 7.39
N ASP A 104 -4.00 -11.51 8.34
CA ASP A 104 -3.56 -12.77 8.96
C ASP A 104 -3.54 -13.93 7.96
N GLY A 105 -4.53 -13.95 7.09
CA GLY A 105 -4.63 -14.86 5.95
C GLY A 105 -3.66 -14.56 4.82
N ARG A 106 -2.77 -13.56 4.98
CA ARG A 106 -1.84 -13.09 3.94
C ARG A 106 -2.55 -12.49 2.72
N ILE A 107 -3.74 -11.95 2.94
CA ILE A 107 -4.54 -11.27 1.93
C ILE A 107 -4.56 -9.78 2.28
N SER A 108 -4.39 -8.93 1.28
CA SER A 108 -4.55 -7.48 1.44
C SER A 108 -5.45 -6.95 0.36
N LEU A 109 -6.34 -6.03 0.73
CA LEU A 109 -6.94 -5.12 -0.24
C LEU A 109 -5.85 -4.25 -0.86
N ALA A 110 -5.98 -4.04 -2.16
CA ALA A 110 -5.08 -3.24 -2.96
C ALA A 110 -5.83 -2.55 -4.09
N TYR A 111 -5.39 -1.35 -4.44
CA TYR A 111 -5.65 -0.80 -5.76
C TYR A 111 -4.49 -1.16 -6.67
N VAL A 112 -4.76 -1.89 -7.76
CA VAL A 112 -3.76 -2.32 -8.72
C VAL A 112 -3.78 -1.38 -9.90
N ALA A 113 -2.86 -0.40 -9.90
CA ALA A 113 -2.67 0.51 -11.01
C ALA A 113 -1.93 -0.20 -12.15
N ASN A 114 -2.56 -0.34 -13.31
CA ASN A 114 -1.86 -0.76 -14.52
C ASN A 114 -1.24 0.48 -15.18
N LEU A 115 0.08 0.64 -15.01
CA LEU A 115 0.82 1.82 -15.47
C LEU A 115 0.88 1.91 -17.00
N ASP A 116 0.72 0.79 -17.71
CA ASP A 116 0.76 0.76 -19.17
C ASP A 116 -0.64 0.81 -19.82
N ALA A 117 -1.69 0.46 -19.06
CA ALA A 117 -3.09 0.52 -19.49
C ALA A 117 -4.00 0.98 -18.32
N PRO A 118 -4.05 2.28 -17.99
CA PRO A 118 -4.74 2.80 -16.81
C PRO A 118 -6.21 2.41 -16.68
N ASP A 119 -6.93 2.28 -17.81
CA ASP A 119 -8.34 1.86 -17.86
C ASP A 119 -8.56 0.41 -17.37
N CYS A 120 -7.50 -0.38 -17.25
CA CYS A 120 -7.51 -1.74 -16.70
C CYS A 120 -7.09 -1.79 -15.22
N SER A 121 -7.00 -0.64 -14.53
CA SER A 121 -6.72 -0.60 -13.10
C SER A 121 -7.94 -0.98 -12.29
N GLU A 122 -7.75 -1.73 -11.21
CA GLU A 122 -8.86 -2.26 -10.42
C GLU A 122 -8.55 -2.32 -8.92
N MET A 123 -9.60 -2.29 -8.11
CA MET A 123 -9.53 -2.59 -6.68
C MET A 123 -9.82 -4.08 -6.47
N GLY A 124 -9.01 -4.73 -5.64
CA GLY A 124 -9.17 -6.16 -5.38
C GLY A 124 -8.35 -6.64 -4.19
N SER A 125 -8.53 -7.91 -3.85
CA SER A 125 -7.71 -8.61 -2.86
C SER A 125 -6.54 -9.30 -3.55
N ILE A 126 -5.35 -9.21 -2.98
CA ILE A 126 -4.16 -9.93 -3.46
C ILE A 126 -3.50 -10.72 -2.33
N GLY A 127 -2.89 -11.85 -2.68
CA GLY A 127 -2.05 -12.60 -1.75
C GLY A 127 -0.69 -11.92 -1.60
N ILE A 128 -0.17 -11.78 -0.37
CA ILE A 128 1.11 -11.15 -0.07
C ILE A 128 1.92 -11.88 0.99
N ALA A 129 3.25 -11.85 0.88
CA ALA A 129 4.14 -12.40 1.90
C ALA A 129 5.36 -11.49 2.16
N PRO A 130 5.90 -11.47 3.39
CA PRO A 130 7.17 -10.79 3.67
C PRO A 130 8.33 -11.44 2.92
N ALA A 131 9.18 -10.61 2.33
CA ALA A 131 10.44 -11.05 1.74
C ALA A 131 11.46 -9.91 1.71
N ASN A 132 12.72 -10.18 2.08
CA ASN A 132 13.84 -9.25 1.96
C ASN A 132 13.59 -7.84 2.56
N GLY A 133 12.78 -7.76 3.61
CA GLY A 133 12.40 -6.52 4.27
C GLY A 133 11.20 -5.79 3.65
N GLY A 134 10.78 -6.18 2.44
CA GLY A 134 9.55 -5.74 1.78
C GLY A 134 8.53 -6.87 1.64
N LEU A 135 7.77 -6.85 0.54
CA LEU A 135 6.65 -7.75 0.27
C LEU A 135 6.74 -8.35 -1.14
N VAL A 136 6.22 -9.56 -1.30
CA VAL A 136 5.97 -10.17 -2.60
C VAL A 136 4.49 -10.47 -2.76
N ARG A 137 3.99 -10.35 -3.99
CA ARG A 137 2.67 -10.85 -4.36
C ARG A 137 2.74 -12.37 -4.55
N THR A 138 1.76 -13.10 -4.05
CA THR A 138 1.68 -14.57 -4.11
C THR A 138 0.52 -15.08 -4.96
N GLU A 139 -0.56 -14.29 -5.07
CA GLU A 139 -1.77 -14.56 -5.86
C GLU A 139 -2.32 -13.25 -6.46
#